data_AF-A0A2M8NFA2-F1
#
_entry.id   AF-A0A2M8NFA2-F1
#
_cell.length_a   1.000
_cell.length_b   1.000
_cell.length_c   1.000
_cell.angle_alpha   90.00
_cell.angle_beta   90.00
_cell.angle_gamma   90.00
#
_symmetry.space_group_name_H-M   'P 1'
#
loop_
_entity.id
_entity.type
_entity.pdbx_description
1 polymer ?
#
loop_
_entity_poly.entity_id
_entity_poly.type
_entity_poly.pdbx_seq_one_letter_code
_entity_poly.pdbx_strand_id
1 'polypeptide(L)'
;TMAGLNFLHGVAQAWDAGKLFHIDLNDQVIGRYDQDFRFGAVNLKAAFFLVRFLENVGYQGSRHFDAHAYRTEDYEGVKTFARGCMRTYLILKEKARRFDEDAEIQALLAEITADDGTMAPFQGGYSRDKADALKAHPFDRVALGRRGLAYE
;
A
#
# COMPACT_ATOMS: atom_id res chain seq x y z
N THR A 1 -1.70 6.97 -10.85
CA THR A 1 -0.37 6.91 -11.53
C THR A 1 -0.58 6.99 -13.03
N MET A 2 0.38 7.54 -13.79
CA MET A 2 0.24 7.70 -15.24
C MET A 2 0.10 6.35 -15.96
N ALA A 3 0.96 5.38 -15.62
CA ALA A 3 1.00 4.06 -16.25
C ALA A 3 -0.01 3.04 -15.71
N GLY A 4 -0.90 3.43 -14.79
CA GLY A 4 -1.87 2.50 -14.17
C GLY A 4 -1.27 1.48 -13.20
N LEU A 5 0.03 1.59 -12.88
CA LEU A 5 0.68 0.75 -11.88
C LEU A 5 0.19 1.09 -10.46
N ASN A 6 0.16 0.08 -9.59
CA ASN A 6 -0.13 0.28 -8.17
C ASN A 6 1.09 0.93 -7.49
N PHE A 7 0.93 2.19 -7.08
CA PHE A 7 2.01 2.97 -6.47
C PHE A 7 2.51 2.36 -5.15
N LEU A 8 1.60 1.92 -4.28
CA LEU A 8 1.96 1.30 -3.00
C LEU A 8 2.84 0.07 -3.22
N HIS A 9 2.50 -0.79 -4.18
CA HIS A 9 3.30 -2.00 -4.42
C HIS A 9 4.73 -1.66 -4.88
N GLY A 10 4.88 -0.64 -5.73
CA GLY A 10 6.20 -0.13 -6.11
C GLY A 10 6.97 0.46 -4.93
N VAL A 11 6.31 1.23 -4.07
CA VAL A 11 6.91 1.79 -2.84
C VAL A 11 7.32 0.68 -1.88
N ALA A 12 6.49 -0.36 -1.69
CA ALA A 12 6.79 -1.50 -0.85
C ALA A 12 8.01 -2.28 -1.37
N GLN A 13 8.12 -2.47 -2.68
CA GLN A 13 9.30 -3.08 -3.30
C GLN A 13 10.56 -2.22 -3.11
N ALA A 14 10.46 -0.90 -3.26
CA ALA A 14 11.58 0.01 -3.00
C ALA A 14 12.01 -0.01 -1.52
N TRP A 15 11.06 -0.14 -0.60
CA TRP A 15 11.33 -0.30 0.83
C TRP A 15 12.05 -1.63 1.13
N ASP A 16 11.53 -2.75 0.61
CA ASP A 16 12.13 -4.08 0.76
C ASP A 16 13.58 -4.13 0.24
N ALA A 17 13.85 -3.48 -0.89
CA ALA A 17 15.19 -3.34 -1.46
C ALA A 17 16.12 -2.40 -0.66
N GLY A 18 15.62 -1.70 0.37
CA GLY A 18 16.37 -0.67 1.11
C GLY A 18 16.71 0.54 0.25
N LYS A 19 15.86 0.88 -0.72
CA LYS A 19 16.09 1.94 -1.73
C LYS A 19 15.04 3.06 -1.72
N LEU A 20 14.07 3.03 -0.81
CA LEU A 20 13.14 4.14 -0.61
C LEU A 20 13.82 5.29 0.14
N PHE A 21 14.68 6.05 -0.54
CA PHE A 21 15.45 7.15 0.07
C PHE A 21 14.63 8.42 0.26
N HIS A 22 13.70 8.68 -0.65
CA HIS A 22 12.80 9.83 -0.68
C HIS A 22 11.49 9.42 -1.35
N ILE A 23 10.42 10.18 -1.11
CA ILE A 23 9.12 9.96 -1.75
C ILE A 23 8.43 11.29 -2.03
N ASP A 24 7.86 11.38 -3.24
CA ASP A 24 7.02 12.50 -3.67
C ASP A 24 5.55 12.08 -3.64
N LEU A 25 4.72 12.91 -2.99
CA LEU A 25 3.32 12.62 -2.72
C LEU A 25 2.42 13.60 -3.47
N ASN A 26 1.69 13.07 -4.45
CA ASN A 26 0.65 13.75 -5.20
C ASN A 26 -0.48 12.78 -5.57
N ASP A 27 -1.38 13.17 -6.49
CA ASP A 27 -2.41 12.28 -7.00
C ASP A 27 -2.65 12.48 -8.51
N GLN A 28 -3.25 11.47 -9.14
CA GLN A 28 -3.30 11.33 -10.59
C GLN A 28 -4.48 10.48 -11.06
N VAL A 29 -5.26 10.98 -12.03
CA VAL A 29 -6.17 10.13 -12.81
C VAL A 29 -5.36 9.29 -13.79
N ILE A 30 -5.57 7.97 -13.77
CA ILE A 30 -4.78 7.02 -14.56
C ILE A 30 -4.91 7.30 -16.07
N GLY A 31 -3.81 7.12 -16.81
CA GLY A 31 -3.79 7.19 -18.27
C GLY A 31 -3.92 8.61 -18.84
N ARG A 32 -3.55 9.64 -18.06
CA ARG A 32 -3.56 11.05 -18.48
C ARG A 32 -2.16 11.66 -18.38
N TYR A 33 -2.03 12.90 -18.88
CA TYR A 33 -0.87 13.76 -18.63
C TYR A 33 -0.60 13.89 -17.13
N ASP A 34 0.60 14.29 -16.74
CA ASP A 34 0.97 14.46 -15.33
C ASP A 34 0.21 15.64 -14.71
N GLN A 35 -0.66 15.35 -13.75
CA GLN A 35 -1.64 16.31 -13.24
C GLN A 35 -1.21 16.99 -11.95
N ASP A 36 -0.26 16.40 -11.22
CA ASP A 36 0.26 16.93 -9.96
C ASP A 36 -0.84 17.34 -8.97
N PHE A 37 -1.92 16.55 -8.87
CA PHE A 37 -2.99 16.92 -7.96
C PHE A 37 -2.54 16.82 -6.50
N ARG A 38 -3.18 17.61 -5.63
CA ARG A 38 -2.97 17.50 -4.20
C ARG A 38 -3.14 16.04 -3.75
N PHE A 39 -2.30 15.62 -2.80
CA PHE A 39 -2.29 14.25 -2.30
C PHE A 39 -3.70 13.80 -1.84
N GLY A 40 -4.17 12.67 -2.41
CA GLY A 40 -5.47 12.05 -2.12
C GLY A 40 -6.69 12.73 -2.75
N ALA A 41 -6.53 13.56 -3.78
CA ALA A 41 -7.65 14.21 -4.47
C ALA A 41 -8.51 13.29 -5.34
N VAL A 42 -7.93 12.22 -5.88
CA VAL A 42 -8.55 11.34 -6.88
C VAL A 42 -8.80 9.95 -6.32
N ASN A 43 -7.78 9.31 -5.73
CA ASN A 43 -7.90 7.93 -5.25
C ASN A 43 -7.56 7.81 -3.76
N LEU A 44 -8.56 8.10 -2.94
CA LEU A 44 -8.45 8.03 -1.48
C LEU A 44 -8.11 6.62 -0.96
N LYS A 45 -8.61 5.56 -1.61
CA LYS A 45 -8.31 4.17 -1.20
C LYS A 45 -6.83 3.85 -1.38
N ALA A 46 -6.26 4.21 -2.54
CA ALA A 46 -4.82 4.01 -2.79
C ALA A 46 -3.97 4.87 -1.84
N ALA A 47 -4.33 6.14 -1.64
CA ALA A 47 -3.63 7.03 -0.72
C ALA A 47 -3.68 6.50 0.73
N PHE A 48 -4.83 5.96 1.17
CA PHE A 48 -4.98 5.35 2.50
C PHE A 48 -3.97 4.21 2.72
N PHE A 49 -3.92 3.23 1.81
CA PHE A 49 -3.01 2.10 2.00
C PHE A 49 -1.53 2.49 1.88
N LEU A 50 -1.20 3.50 1.06
CA LEU A 50 0.15 4.08 1.04
C LEU A 50 0.53 4.68 2.39
N VAL A 51 -0.35 5.50 2.97
CA VAL A 51 -0.10 6.13 4.28
C VAL A 51 0.03 5.07 5.36
N ARG A 52 -0.89 4.10 5.41
CA ARG A 52 -0.80 2.96 6.36
C ARG A 52 0.53 2.23 6.23
N PHE A 53 0.97 1.92 5.00
CA PHE A 53 2.25 1.27 4.77
C PHE A 53 3.43 2.08 5.32
N LEU A 54 3.56 3.34 4.91
CA LEU A 54 4.69 4.20 5.31
C LEU A 54 4.78 4.38 6.83
N GLU A 55 3.63 4.51 7.51
CA GLU A 55 3.56 4.63 8.96
C GLU A 55 3.90 3.29 9.65
N ASN A 56 3.41 2.16 9.16
CA ASN A 56 3.63 0.85 9.77
C ASN A 56 5.07 0.34 9.61
N VAL A 57 5.71 0.62 8.47
CA VAL A 57 7.13 0.29 8.28
C VAL A 57 8.06 1.31 8.94
N GLY A 58 7.52 2.38 9.52
CA GLY A 58 8.29 3.41 10.21
C GLY A 58 9.20 4.20 9.28
N TYR A 59 8.74 4.55 8.07
CA TYR A 59 9.50 5.39 7.14
C TYR A 59 9.90 6.72 7.80
N GLN A 60 11.20 7.02 7.85
CA GLN A 60 11.76 8.19 8.53
C GLN A 60 12.02 9.39 7.60
N GLY A 61 11.91 9.20 6.28
CA GLY A 61 12.14 10.28 5.32
C GLY A 61 11.02 11.32 5.27
N SER A 62 11.25 12.37 4.49
CA SER A 62 10.30 13.47 4.31
C SER A 62 9.00 12.99 3.68
N ARG A 63 7.87 13.55 4.12
CA ARG A 63 6.60 13.47 3.40
C ARG A 63 6.55 14.66 2.44
N HIS A 64 7.30 14.58 1.35
CA HIS A 64 7.39 15.66 0.38
C HIS A 64 6.17 15.66 -0.55
N PHE A 65 5.59 16.83 -0.78
CA PHE A 65 4.44 17.00 -1.65
C PHE A 65 4.88 17.71 -2.92
N ASP A 66 5.23 16.92 -3.94
CA ASP A 66 5.50 17.42 -5.29
C ASP A 66 4.19 17.49 -6.08
N ALA A 67 3.45 18.58 -5.87
CA ALA A 67 2.12 18.77 -6.42
C ALA A 67 1.88 20.25 -6.76
N HIS A 68 0.90 20.50 -7.62
CA HIS A 68 0.52 21.82 -8.09
C HIS A 68 -0.90 22.17 -7.64
N ALA A 69 -1.06 23.40 -7.14
CA ALA A 69 -2.38 24.01 -7.02
C ALA A 69 -3.02 24.11 -8.41
N TYR A 70 -4.34 24.02 -8.50
CA TYR A 70 -5.00 24.19 -9.80
C TYR A 70 -4.68 25.56 -10.37
N ARG A 71 -4.51 25.61 -11.70
CA ARG A 71 -4.23 26.85 -12.43
C ARG A 71 -5.30 27.95 -12.17
N THR A 72 -6.50 27.56 -11.76
CA THR A 72 -7.62 28.45 -11.45
C THR A 72 -7.55 29.09 -10.08
N GLU A 73 -6.66 28.63 -9.20
CA GLU A 73 -6.56 29.14 -7.84
C GLU A 73 -5.88 30.51 -7.77
N ASP A 74 -6.29 31.31 -6.79
CA ASP A 74 -5.57 32.50 -6.36
C ASP A 74 -4.52 32.15 -5.27
N TYR A 75 -3.88 33.17 -4.69
CA TYR A 75 -2.86 32.99 -3.67
C TYR A 75 -3.39 32.31 -2.38
N GLU A 76 -4.63 32.57 -1.99
CA GLU A 76 -5.23 31.90 -0.83
C GLU A 76 -5.61 30.45 -1.15
N GLY A 77 -6.00 30.17 -2.38
CA GLY A 77 -6.15 28.83 -2.94
C GLY A 77 -4.83 28.03 -2.88
N VAL A 78 -3.70 28.64 -3.24
CA VAL A 78 -2.36 28.01 -3.13
C VAL A 78 -2.03 27.65 -1.66
N LYS A 79 -2.29 28.55 -0.71
CA LYS A 79 -2.10 28.25 0.72
C LYS A 79 -3.01 27.12 1.19
N THR A 80 -4.25 27.11 0.70
CA THR A 80 -5.24 26.07 1.04
C THR A 80 -4.85 24.72 0.45
N PHE A 81 -4.32 24.70 -0.77
CA PHE A 81 -3.71 23.53 -1.41
C PHE A 81 -2.59 22.94 -0.54
N ALA A 82 -1.62 23.77 -0.13
CA ALA A 82 -0.49 23.31 0.67
C ALA A 82 -0.93 22.73 2.02
N ARG A 83 -1.85 23.41 2.72
CA ARG A 83 -2.49 22.88 3.94
C ARG A 83 -3.27 21.60 3.68
N GLY A 84 -3.92 21.51 2.52
CA GLY A 84 -4.72 20.37 2.09
C GLY A 84 -3.90 19.09 1.95
N CYS A 85 -2.71 19.15 1.37
CA CYS A 85 -1.80 18.00 1.26
C CYS A 85 -1.46 17.41 2.64
N MET A 86 -0.98 18.25 3.56
CA MET A 86 -0.66 17.84 4.94
C MET A 86 -1.88 17.31 5.68
N ARG A 87 -3.02 18.02 5.57
CA ARG A 87 -4.27 17.63 6.23
C ARG A 87 -4.74 16.26 5.76
N THR A 88 -4.73 15.99 4.45
CA THR A 88 -5.12 14.68 3.92
C THR A 88 -4.22 13.58 4.49
N TYR A 89 -2.90 13.77 4.48
CA TYR A 89 -1.97 12.79 5.05
C TYR A 89 -2.26 12.50 6.52
N LEU A 90 -2.42 13.53 7.34
CA LEU A 90 -2.66 13.38 8.79
C LEU A 90 -4.01 12.69 9.09
N ILE A 91 -5.05 12.98 8.31
CA ILE A 91 -6.34 12.28 8.44
C ILE A 91 -6.15 10.80 8.09
N LEU A 92 -5.49 10.49 6.97
CA LEU A 92 -5.26 9.11 6.55
C LEU A 92 -4.38 8.35 7.53
N LYS A 93 -3.37 9.00 8.13
CA LYS A 93 -2.53 8.44 9.20
C LYS A 93 -3.37 8.06 10.42
N GLU A 94 -4.26 8.94 10.87
CA GLU A 94 -5.16 8.61 11.99
C GLU A 94 -6.12 7.47 11.63
N LYS A 95 -6.63 7.43 10.40
CA LYS A 95 -7.49 6.32 9.95
C LYS A 95 -6.71 5.01 9.83
N ALA A 96 -5.46 5.04 9.39
CA ALA A 96 -4.58 3.88 9.34
C ALA A 96 -4.33 3.32 10.73
N ARG A 97 -3.97 4.19 11.70
CA ARG A 97 -3.82 3.81 13.11
C ARG A 97 -5.08 3.13 13.64
N ARG A 98 -6.26 3.72 13.39
CA ARG A 98 -7.54 3.12 13.79
C ARG A 98 -7.80 1.78 13.12
N PHE A 99 -7.47 1.61 11.84
CA PHE A 99 -7.59 0.35 11.14
C PHE A 99 -6.73 -0.74 11.77
N ASP A 100 -5.50 -0.39 12.20
CA ASP A 100 -4.55 -1.30 12.82
C ASP A 100 -4.89 -1.66 14.28
N GLU A 101 -5.67 -0.82 14.95
CA GLU A 101 -6.13 -1.03 16.33
C GLU A 101 -7.53 -1.65 16.44
N ASP A 102 -8.29 -1.69 15.34
CA ASP A 102 -9.67 -2.18 15.35
C ASP A 102 -9.71 -3.72 15.44
N ALA A 103 -10.30 -4.23 16.52
CA ALA A 103 -10.33 -5.66 16.81
C ALA A 103 -11.09 -6.49 15.77
N GLU A 104 -12.15 -5.93 15.16
CA GLU A 104 -12.91 -6.62 14.11
C GLU A 104 -12.04 -6.75 12.86
N ILE A 105 -11.38 -5.66 12.46
CA ILE A 105 -10.46 -5.67 11.31
C ILE A 105 -9.30 -6.63 11.56
N GLN A 106 -8.69 -6.61 12.74
CA GLN A 106 -7.60 -7.53 13.06
C GLN A 106 -8.04 -8.99 13.09
N ALA A 107 -9.26 -9.28 13.56
CA ALA A 107 -9.82 -10.64 13.51
C ALA A 107 -10.01 -11.11 12.06
N LEU A 108 -10.56 -10.26 11.19
CA LEU A 108 -10.71 -10.56 9.76
C LEU A 108 -9.35 -10.76 9.07
N LEU A 109 -8.36 -9.90 9.35
CA LEU A 109 -7.02 -10.07 8.81
C LEU A 109 -6.40 -11.41 9.25
N ALA A 110 -6.51 -11.76 10.54
CA ALA A 110 -6.01 -13.02 11.05
C ALA A 110 -6.69 -14.23 10.39
N GLU A 111 -7.99 -14.15 10.13
CA GLU A 111 -8.74 -15.19 9.42
C GLU A 111 -8.25 -15.37 7.98
N ILE A 112 -8.18 -14.28 7.21
CA ILE A 112 -7.83 -14.37 5.79
C ILE A 112 -6.35 -14.67 5.54
N THR A 113 -5.47 -14.40 6.52
CA THR A 113 -4.03 -14.73 6.46
C THR A 113 -3.66 -15.95 7.29
N ALA A 114 -4.63 -16.72 7.80
CA ALA A 114 -4.35 -17.89 8.63
C ALA A 114 -3.47 -18.91 7.88
N ASP A 115 -2.34 -19.26 8.51
CA ASP A 115 -1.39 -20.29 8.09
C ASP A 115 -1.40 -21.42 9.12
N ASP A 116 -1.61 -22.66 8.67
CA ASP A 116 -1.58 -23.86 9.52
C ASP A 116 -0.15 -24.39 9.72
N GLY A 117 0.85 -23.74 9.12
CA GLY A 117 2.26 -24.07 9.23
C GLY A 117 2.68 -25.28 8.40
N THR A 118 1.76 -25.94 7.69
CA THR A 118 2.08 -27.12 6.86
C THR A 118 3.07 -26.78 5.75
N MET A 119 3.10 -25.51 5.34
CA MET A 119 4.01 -25.00 4.30
C MET A 119 5.31 -24.40 4.85
N ALA A 120 5.49 -24.30 6.16
CA ALA A 120 6.68 -23.71 6.78
C ALA A 120 8.03 -24.31 6.30
N PRO A 121 8.17 -25.64 6.07
CA PRO A 121 9.42 -26.22 5.57
C PRO A 121 9.87 -25.68 4.20
N PHE A 122 8.94 -25.15 3.41
CA PHE A 122 9.20 -24.65 2.06
C PHE A 122 9.47 -23.14 2.01
N GLN A 123 9.34 -22.43 3.12
CA GLN A 123 9.56 -20.98 3.20
C GLN A 123 11.06 -20.62 3.26
N GLY A 124 11.35 -19.33 3.05
CA GLY A 124 12.69 -18.74 3.14
C GLY A 124 13.51 -18.85 1.85
N GLY A 125 14.84 -18.79 1.98
CA GLY A 125 15.76 -18.83 0.85
C GLY A 125 15.64 -20.11 0.02
N TYR A 126 15.86 -19.96 -1.29
CA TYR A 126 15.84 -21.06 -2.26
C TYR A 126 16.91 -22.12 -1.94
N SER A 127 16.52 -23.39 -2.06
CA SER A 127 17.43 -24.51 -2.22
C SER A 127 16.84 -25.52 -3.20
N ARG A 128 17.70 -26.29 -3.86
CA ARG A 128 17.26 -27.36 -4.76
C ARG A 128 16.40 -28.39 -4.02
N ASP A 129 16.82 -28.82 -2.85
CA ASP A 129 16.11 -29.82 -2.04
C ASP A 129 14.71 -29.34 -1.64
N LYS A 130 14.55 -28.08 -1.21
CA LYS A 130 13.23 -27.51 -0.91
C LYS A 130 12.36 -27.46 -2.15
N ALA A 131 12.92 -27.03 -3.29
CA ALA A 131 12.18 -26.96 -4.55
C ALA A 131 11.72 -28.33 -5.02
N ASP A 132 12.58 -29.35 -4.91
CA ASP A 132 12.26 -30.73 -5.30
C ASP A 132 11.24 -31.36 -4.34
N ALA A 133 11.37 -31.12 -3.02
CA ALA A 133 10.39 -31.55 -2.03
C ALA A 133 9.02 -30.87 -2.23
N LEU A 134 9.00 -29.57 -2.53
CA LEU A 134 7.76 -28.83 -2.81
C LEU A 134 7.07 -29.33 -4.07
N LYS A 135 7.83 -29.63 -5.14
CA LYS A 135 7.29 -30.21 -6.37
C LYS A 135 6.69 -31.60 -6.15
N ALA A 136 7.27 -32.39 -5.25
CA ALA A 136 6.78 -33.72 -4.90
C ALA A 136 5.63 -33.71 -3.88
N HIS A 137 5.37 -32.56 -3.22
CA HIS A 137 4.34 -32.45 -2.20
C HIS A 137 2.93 -32.65 -2.79
N PRO A 138 2.12 -33.58 -2.26
CA PRO A 138 0.77 -33.81 -2.76
C PRO A 138 -0.18 -32.70 -2.31
N PHE A 139 -0.81 -32.02 -3.27
CA PHE A 139 -1.83 -31.00 -2.99
C PHE A 139 -3.23 -31.51 -3.36
N ASP A 140 -4.18 -31.40 -2.43
CA ASP A 140 -5.60 -31.54 -2.75
C ASP A 140 -6.12 -30.24 -3.39
N ARG A 141 -5.99 -30.16 -4.72
CA ARG A 141 -6.39 -28.98 -5.50
C ARG A 141 -7.89 -28.71 -5.43
N VAL A 142 -8.73 -29.74 -5.20
CA VAL A 142 -10.18 -29.60 -5.12
C VAL A 142 -10.57 -28.98 -3.79
N ALA A 143 -9.99 -29.45 -2.68
CA ALA A 143 -10.17 -28.82 -1.38
C ALA A 143 -9.66 -27.37 -1.38
N LEU A 144 -8.45 -27.12 -1.91
CA LEU A 144 -7.87 -25.78 -2.00
C LEU A 144 -8.74 -24.82 -2.83
N GLY A 145 -9.22 -25.25 -3.99
CA GLY A 145 -10.04 -24.42 -4.87
C GLY A 145 -11.44 -24.09 -4.34
N ARG A 146 -11.93 -24.84 -3.32
CA ARG A 146 -13.20 -24.53 -2.65
C ARG A 146 -13.09 -23.46 -1.58
N ARG A 147 -11.87 -23.12 -1.14
CA ARG A 147 -11.64 -22.09 -0.12
C ARG A 147 -11.89 -20.70 -0.70
N GLY A 148 -12.87 -19.99 -0.14
CA GLY A 148 -13.04 -18.56 -0.40
C GLY A 148 -11.95 -17.73 0.30
N LEU A 149 -11.53 -16.64 -0.33
CA LEU A 149 -10.48 -15.76 0.23
C LEU A 149 -11.01 -14.59 1.07
N ALA A 150 -12.33 -14.32 1.01
CA ALA A 150 -13.02 -13.29 1.80
C ALA A 150 -12.37 -11.90 1.73
N TYR A 151 -12.05 -11.44 0.52
CA TYR A 151 -11.43 -10.12 0.29
C TYR A 151 -12.41 -8.96 0.07
N GLU A 152 -13.71 -9.25 -0.07
CA GLU A 152 -14.80 -8.26 -0.14
C GLU A 152 -15.49 -8.14 1.23
#